data_AF-A0A2M7X4Q3-F1
#
_entry.id   AF-A0A2M7X4Q3-F1
#
_cell.length_a   1.000
_cell.length_b   1.000
_cell.length_c   1.000
_cell.angle_alpha   90.00
_cell.angle_beta   90.00
_cell.angle_gamma   90.00
#
_symmetry.space_group_name_H-M   'P 1'
#
loop_
_entity.id
_entity.type
_entity.pdbx_description
1 polymer ?
#
loop_
_entity_poly.entity_id
_entity_poly.type
_entity_poly.pdbx_seq_one_letter_code
_entity_poly.pdbx_strand_id
1 'polypeptide(L)'
;MKTYIQKLNAKGNGAVIVGIIVLVIVVIVGYWYATTQRETPVPTFTPAPIVTESARVDTSDWKTYESRELGILFKYPVGMEILHDEPELKMIMAGPEQGDGPGFIDGLFLVVGKTSI
;
A
#
# COMPACT_ATOMS: atom_id res chain seq x y z
N MET A 1 -61.54 -20.19 -45.35
CA MET A 1 -60.60 -19.09 -45.64
C MET A 1 -59.20 -19.70 -45.65
N LYS A 2 -58.49 -19.68 -46.80
CA LYS A 2 -57.26 -20.48 -47.01
C LYS A 2 -56.06 -19.84 -46.30
N THR A 3 -55.42 -20.57 -45.40
CA THR A 3 -54.20 -20.15 -44.71
C THR A 3 -52.98 -20.42 -45.61
N TYR A 4 -52.31 -19.36 -46.06
CA TYR A 4 -51.07 -19.47 -46.81
C TYR A 4 -49.88 -19.57 -45.85
N ILE A 5 -49.48 -20.79 -45.51
CA ILE A 5 -48.16 -21.04 -44.93
C ILE A 5 -47.16 -21.01 -46.08
N GLN A 6 -46.37 -19.94 -46.16
CA GLN A 6 -45.19 -19.84 -47.03
C GLN A 6 -44.22 -20.96 -46.64
N LYS A 7 -44.09 -21.95 -47.52
CA LYS A 7 -43.03 -22.96 -47.46
C LYS A 7 -41.70 -22.26 -47.77
N LEU A 8 -40.84 -22.10 -46.77
CA LEU A 8 -39.40 -21.94 -47.02
C LEU A 8 -38.85 -23.31 -47.46
N ASN A 9 -39.05 -23.63 -48.74
CA ASN A 9 -38.47 -24.81 -49.37
C ASN A 9 -36.98 -24.56 -49.62
N ALA A 10 -36.15 -25.41 -49.02
CA ALA A 10 -34.71 -25.39 -49.10
C ALA A 10 -34.22 -25.92 -50.46
N LYS A 11 -33.62 -25.06 -51.29
CA LYS A 11 -32.58 -25.42 -52.26
C LYS A 11 -31.93 -24.14 -52.83
N GLY A 12 -30.84 -23.67 -52.21
CA GLY A 12 -30.00 -22.57 -52.73
C GLY A 12 -29.70 -21.43 -51.75
N ASN A 13 -30.55 -21.16 -50.76
CA ASN A 13 -30.46 -19.93 -49.95
C ASN A 13 -30.14 -20.16 -48.47
N GLY A 14 -30.02 -21.42 -48.01
CA GLY A 14 -29.73 -21.73 -46.61
C GLY A 14 -28.37 -21.20 -46.15
N ALA A 15 -27.34 -21.34 -46.99
CA ALA A 15 -26.02 -20.77 -46.73
C ALA A 15 -26.06 -19.23 -46.65
N VAL A 16 -26.92 -18.58 -47.46
CA VAL A 16 -27.10 -17.12 -47.45
C VAL A 16 -27.77 -16.66 -46.15
N ILE A 17 -28.83 -17.35 -45.72
CA ILE A 17 -29.53 -17.04 -44.46
C ILE A 17 -28.60 -17.25 -43.26
N VAL A 18 -27.85 -18.35 -43.23
CA VAL A 18 -26.84 -18.60 -42.18
C VAL A 18 -25.76 -17.51 -42.19
N GLY A 19 -25.29 -17.11 -43.38
CA GLY A 19 -24.33 -16.02 -43.52
C GLY A 19 -24.84 -14.68 -42.97
N ILE A 20 -26.10 -14.34 -43.23
CA ILE A 20 -26.73 -13.12 -42.70
C ILE A 20 -26.85 -13.18 -41.17
N ILE A 21 -27.23 -14.32 -40.61
CA ILE A 21 -27.34 -14.48 -39.15
C ILE A 21 -25.98 -14.30 -38.48
N VAL A 22 -24.92 -14.91 -39.04
CA VAL A 22 -23.55 -14.74 -38.53
C VAL A 22 -23.11 -13.28 -38.61
N LEU A 23 -23.39 -12.58 -39.71
CA LEU A 23 -23.06 -11.17 -39.86
C LEU A 23 -23.75 -10.31 -38.79
N VAL A 24 -25.03 -10.54 -38.53
CA VAL A 24 -25.79 -9.80 -37.50
C VAL A 24 -25.22 -10.06 -36.10
N ILE A 25 -24.85 -11.30 -35.78
CA ILE A 25 -24.22 -11.63 -34.49
C ILE A 25 -22.88 -10.90 -34.34
N VAL A 26 -22.04 -10.88 -35.38
CA VAL A 26 -20.74 -10.17 -35.37
C VAL A 26 -20.94 -8.66 -35.14
N VAL A 27 -21.95 -8.05 -35.78
CA VAL A 27 -22.25 -6.62 -35.58
C VAL A 27 -22.73 -6.34 -34.16
N ILE A 28 -23.59 -7.18 -33.59
CA ILE A 28 -24.10 -7.00 -32.22
C ILE A 28 -22.97 -7.16 -31.19
N VAL A 29 -22.15 -8.20 -31.33
CA VAL A 29 -21.01 -8.46 -30.44
C VAL A 29 -19.96 -7.35 -30.58
N GLY A 30 -19.66 -6.92 -31.80
CA GLY A 30 -18.74 -5.81 -32.06
C GLY A 30 -19.22 -4.50 -31.48
N TYR A 31 -20.51 -4.19 -31.62
CA TYR A 31 -21.11 -3.00 -31.02
C TYR A 31 -21.05 -3.04 -29.49
N TRP A 32 -21.42 -4.17 -28.88
CA TRP A 32 -21.36 -4.35 -27.42
C TRP A 32 -19.93 -4.23 -26.87
N TYR A 33 -18.96 -4.81 -27.58
CA TYR A 33 -17.54 -4.72 -27.20
C TYR A 33 -17.02 -3.27 -27.29
N ALA A 34 -17.40 -2.55 -28.35
CA ALA A 34 -16.98 -1.16 -28.54
C ALA A 34 -17.57 -0.20 -27.49
N THR A 35 -18.78 -0.47 -26.99
CA THR A 35 -19.41 0.37 -25.96
C THR A 35 -18.92 0.05 -24.55
N THR A 36 -18.45 -1.17 -24.28
CA THR A 36 -18.03 -1.62 -22.94
C THR A 36 -16.58 -1.21 -22.58
N GLN A 37 -15.74 -0.85 -23.55
CA GLN A 37 -14.30 -0.57 -23.35
C GLN A 37 -13.95 0.85 -22.81
N ARG A 38 -14.93 1.68 -22.44
CA ARG A 38 -14.70 3.13 -22.24
C ARG A 38 -14.40 3.61 -20.82
N GLU A 39 -14.25 2.72 -19.85
CA GLU A 39 -13.92 3.13 -18.49
C GLU A 39 -12.50 2.68 -18.12
N THR A 40 -11.51 3.45 -18.59
CA THR A 40 -10.21 3.44 -17.93
C THR A 40 -10.35 4.28 -16.67
N PRO A 41 -10.26 3.70 -15.46
CA PRO A 41 -10.26 4.51 -14.24
C PRO A 41 -9.03 5.41 -14.29
N VAL A 42 -9.25 6.73 -14.38
CA VAL A 42 -8.17 7.69 -14.21
C VAL A 42 -7.69 7.53 -12.77
N PRO A 43 -6.39 7.23 -12.52
CA PRO A 43 -5.89 7.13 -11.17
C PRO A 43 -6.09 8.48 -10.48
N THR A 44 -6.94 8.49 -9.46
CA THR A 44 -7.06 9.64 -8.56
C THR A 44 -5.81 9.62 -7.69
N PHE A 45 -4.90 10.56 -7.94
CA PHE A 45 -3.76 10.76 -7.06
C PHE A 45 -4.27 11.44 -5.78
N THR A 46 -4.27 10.70 -4.68
CA THR A 46 -4.36 11.30 -3.35
C THR A 46 -3.14 12.21 -3.18
N PRO A 47 -3.30 13.52 -2.92
CA PRO A 47 -2.17 14.37 -2.63
C PRO A 47 -1.42 13.77 -1.42
N ALA A 48 -0.10 13.63 -1.54
CA ALA A 48 0.73 13.27 -0.41
C ALA A 48 0.45 14.24 0.74
N PRO A 49 0.45 13.79 2.01
CA PRO A 49 0.34 14.70 3.14
C PRO A 49 1.41 15.77 2.99
N ILE A 50 0.99 17.04 3.01
CA ILE A 50 1.93 18.15 3.14
C ILE A 50 2.63 17.93 4.47
N VAL A 51 3.92 17.58 4.41
CA VAL A 51 4.79 17.59 5.57
C VAL A 51 4.91 19.06 5.93
N THR A 52 4.04 19.52 6.84
CA THR A 52 4.24 20.78 7.56
C THR A 52 5.67 20.74 8.07
N GLU A 53 6.48 21.69 7.60
CA GLU A 53 7.87 21.87 7.98
C GLU A 53 7.99 21.63 9.49
N SER A 54 8.75 20.58 9.83
CA SER A 54 8.84 20.01 11.16
C SER A 54 8.91 21.12 12.19
N ALA A 55 8.02 21.08 13.19
CA ALA A 55 8.23 21.81 14.43
C ALA A 55 9.69 21.58 14.82
N ARG A 56 10.50 22.65 14.83
CA ARG A 56 11.92 22.58 15.12
C ARG A 56 12.03 21.93 16.50
N VAL A 57 12.40 20.66 16.54
CA VAL A 57 12.50 19.92 17.79
C VAL A 57 13.62 20.58 18.57
N ASP A 58 13.28 21.18 19.71
CA ASP A 58 14.28 21.75 20.59
C ASP A 58 15.11 20.60 21.17
N THR A 59 16.40 20.63 20.88
CA THR A 59 17.37 19.62 21.30
C THR A 59 18.45 20.21 22.20
N SER A 60 18.21 21.43 22.72
CA SER A 60 19.17 22.15 23.57
C SER A 60 19.51 21.37 24.83
N ASP A 61 18.54 20.66 25.40
CA ASP A 61 18.72 19.86 26.62
C ASP A 61 19.21 18.42 26.36
N TRP A 62 19.39 18.01 25.09
CA TRP A 62 19.77 16.63 24.80
C TRP A 62 21.16 16.30 25.32
N LYS A 63 21.29 15.10 25.88
CA LYS A 63 22.56 14.55 26.34
C LYS A 63 23.33 14.00 25.14
N THR A 64 24.66 13.93 25.26
CA THR A 64 25.54 13.34 24.23
C THR A 64 26.13 12.05 24.77
N TYR A 65 26.03 10.97 23.99
CA TYR A 65 26.69 9.70 24.26
C TYR A 65 27.86 9.51 23.30
N GLU A 66 29.01 9.13 23.84
CA GLU A 66 30.21 8.78 23.08
C GLU A 66 30.72 7.43 23.60
N SER A 67 30.92 6.46 22.71
CA SER A 67 31.60 5.21 23.04
C SER A 67 32.68 4.93 22.00
N ARG A 68 33.93 4.86 22.48
CA ARG A 68 35.08 4.47 21.64
C ARG A 68 35.07 2.99 21.31
N GLU A 69 34.56 2.16 22.22
CA GLU A 69 34.43 0.73 21.96
C GLU A 69 33.45 0.51 20.81
N LEU A 70 32.26 1.11 20.85
CA LEU A 70 31.26 0.97 19.79
C LEU A 70 31.56 1.83 18.55
N GLY A 71 32.39 2.87 18.68
CA GLY A 71 32.73 3.79 17.59
C GLY A 71 31.59 4.75 17.23
N ILE A 72 30.75 5.13 18.21
CA ILE A 72 29.55 5.94 17.99
C ILE A 72 29.57 7.23 18.83
N LEU A 73 28.99 8.28 18.27
CA LEU A 73 28.75 9.57 18.93
C LEU A 73 27.38 10.08 18.48
N PHE A 74 26.44 10.23 19.41
CA PHE A 74 25.10 10.74 19.09
C PHE A 74 24.45 11.45 20.27
N LYS A 75 23.43 12.27 19.99
CA LYS A 75 22.62 12.93 21.02
C LYS A 75 21.34 12.15 21.29
N TYR A 76 20.88 12.18 22.53
CA TYR A 76 19.64 11.54 22.97
C TYR A 76 18.86 12.41 23.96
N PRO A 77 17.53 12.24 24.08
CA PRO A 77 16.70 13.05 24.97
C PRO A 77 17.01 12.81 26.45
N VAL A 78 16.75 13.80 27.31
CA VAL A 78 17.06 13.74 28.75
C VAL A 78 16.41 12.57 29.48
N GLY A 79 15.18 12.21 29.09
CA GLY A 79 14.38 11.14 29.70
C GLY A 79 14.75 9.73 29.25
N MET A 80 15.79 9.57 28.43
CA MET A 80 16.34 8.25 28.12
C MET A 80 17.28 7.80 29.24
N GLU A 81 17.07 6.58 29.72
CA GLU A 81 17.89 5.90 30.69
C GLU A 81 18.82 4.91 30.00
N ILE A 82 20.09 4.89 30.39
CA ILE A 82 21.06 3.90 29.94
C ILE A 82 20.99 2.73 30.90
N LEU A 83 20.56 1.57 30.40
CA LEU A 83 20.49 0.33 31.18
C LEU A 83 21.83 -0.43 31.14
N HIS A 84 22.53 -0.33 30.02
CA HIS A 84 23.79 -1.01 29.75
C HIS A 84 24.57 -0.24 28.67
N ASP A 85 25.89 -0.21 28.75
CA ASP A 85 26.76 0.55 27.84
C ASP A 85 27.81 -0.31 27.12
N GLU A 86 28.22 -1.45 27.67
CA GLU A 86 29.20 -2.38 27.08
C GLU A 86 28.85 -3.85 27.38
N PRO A 87 28.93 -4.78 26.40
CA PRO A 87 29.45 -4.62 25.03
C PRO A 87 28.44 -4.03 24.04
N GLU A 88 27.21 -3.78 24.49
CA GLU A 88 26.14 -3.20 23.70
C GLU A 88 25.50 -2.07 24.51
N LEU A 89 25.24 -0.95 23.85
CA LEU A 89 24.46 0.12 24.42
C LEU A 89 22.98 -0.27 24.42
N LYS A 90 22.34 -0.25 25.59
CA LYS A 90 20.90 -0.45 25.76
C LYS A 90 20.32 0.75 26.47
N MET A 91 19.38 1.40 25.82
CA MET A 91 18.71 2.59 26.35
C MET A 91 17.20 2.41 26.29
N ILE A 92 16.51 2.94 27.29
CA ILE A 92 15.05 2.92 27.36
C ILE A 92 14.52 4.30 27.69
N MET A 93 13.34 4.61 27.17
CA MET A 93 12.51 5.72 27.62
C MET A 93 11.13 5.17 27.91
N ALA A 94 10.75 5.20 29.18
CA ALA A 94 9.42 4.85 29.64
C ALA A 94 8.38 5.86 29.12
N GLY A 95 7.21 5.37 28.74
CA GLY A 95 6.04 6.19 28.46
C GLY A 95 5.48 6.84 29.73
N PRO A 96 4.71 7.93 29.60
CA PRO A 96 4.25 8.73 30.74
C PRO A 96 3.30 7.98 31.69
N GLU A 97 2.65 6.90 31.26
CA GLU A 97 1.69 6.14 32.06
C GLU A 97 2.23 4.79 32.55
N GLN A 98 3.55 4.60 32.58
CA GLN A 98 4.16 3.37 33.05
C GLN A 98 4.14 3.29 34.59
N GLY A 99 3.32 2.40 35.14
CA GLY A 99 3.25 2.12 36.58
C GLY A 99 4.16 0.96 37.04
N ASP A 100 4.30 0.76 38.35
CA ASP A 100 5.18 -0.24 38.99
C ASP A 100 4.73 -1.72 38.80
N GLY A 101 3.75 -1.99 37.94
CA GLY A 101 3.16 -3.32 37.76
C GLY A 101 3.83 -4.16 36.66
N PRO A 102 3.64 -5.49 36.65
CA PRO A 102 4.03 -6.32 35.53
C PRO A 102 3.17 -5.95 34.30
N GLY A 103 3.74 -5.15 33.42
CA GLY A 103 3.07 -4.64 32.23
C GLY A 103 4.02 -4.54 31.03
N PHE A 104 3.44 -4.36 29.84
CA PHE A 104 4.21 -4.02 28.67
C PHE A 104 4.79 -2.61 28.85
N ILE A 105 6.06 -2.45 28.54
CA ILE A 105 6.68 -1.13 28.49
C ILE A 105 6.17 -0.45 27.22
N ASP A 106 5.30 0.54 27.36
CA ASP A 106 5.05 1.52 26.30
C ASP A 106 6.21 2.52 26.36
N GLY A 107 6.98 2.65 25.29
CA GLY A 107 8.23 3.40 25.33
C GLY A 107 9.14 3.16 24.14
N LEU A 108 10.29 3.83 24.16
CA LEU A 108 11.34 3.68 23.15
C LEU A 108 12.48 2.85 23.71
N PHE A 109 12.85 1.78 23.01
CA PHE A 109 14.02 0.97 23.33
C PHE A 109 15.04 1.06 22.19
N LEU A 110 16.28 1.39 22.53
CA LEU A 110 17.40 1.50 21.59
C LEU A 110 18.50 0.51 22.00
N VAL A 111 18.92 -0.33 21.06
CA VAL A 111 20.09 -1.21 21.22
C VAL A 111 21.09 -0.91 20.12
N VAL A 112 22.34 -0.66 20.52
CA VAL A 112 23.45 -0.49 19.60
C VAL A 112 24.56 -1.43 20.01
N GLY A 113 24.84 -2.41 19.16
CA GLY A 113 25.93 -3.37 19.33
C GLY A 113 26.79 -3.43 18.07
N LYS A 114 27.98 -4.00 18.20
CA LYS A 114 28.80 -4.37 17.04
C LYS A 114 28.30 -5.67 16.44
N THR A 115 27.91 -5.64 15.18
CA THR A 115 27.71 -6.87 14.40
C THR A 115 29.05 -7.32 13.83
N SER A 116 29.53 -8.51 14.23
CA SER A 116 30.61 -9.17 13.50
C SER A 116 30.07 -9.66 12.16
N ILE A 117 30.55 -9.07 11.07
CA ILE A 117 30.28 -9.51 9.68
C ILE A 117 31.39 -10.45 9.24
#